data_AF-A0A4R6GEU9-F1
#
_entry.id   AF-A0A4R6GEU9-F1
#
_cell.length_a   1.000
_cell.length_b   1.000
_cell.length_c   1.000
_cell.angle_alpha   90.00
_cell.angle_beta   90.00
_cell.angle_gamma   90.00
#
_symmetry.space_group_name_H-M   'P 1'
#
loop_
_entity.id
_entity.type
_entity.pdbx_description
1 polymer ?
#
loop_
_entity_poly.entity_id
_entity_poly.type
_entity_poly.pdbx_seq_one_letter_code
_entity_poly.pdbx_strand_id
1 'polypeptide(L)'
;MTRSSTSEMFELVTSYYESGQSQTAFARAHGISKGKLCYWIKKFPRKPVLKPEKSNFVSLSATPSTAPTSSRSMHIRLGNGVEIEIPL
;
A
#
# COMPACT_ATOMS: atom_id res chain seq x y z
N MET A 1 27.55 -27.34 14.69
CA MET A 1 26.38 -26.55 14.24
C MET A 1 26.51 -25.12 14.74
N THR A 2 26.74 -24.14 13.86
CA THR A 2 26.64 -22.72 14.23
C THR A 2 25.16 -22.33 14.28
N ARG A 3 24.71 -21.78 15.42
CA ARG A 3 23.39 -21.17 15.53
C ARG A 3 23.42 -19.87 14.72
N SER A 4 22.80 -19.86 13.54
CA SER A 4 22.55 -18.59 12.84
C SER A 4 21.67 -17.72 13.74
N SER A 5 21.94 -16.42 13.79
CA SER A 5 21.08 -15.48 14.52
C SER A 5 19.75 -15.35 13.79
N THR A 6 18.66 -15.08 14.52
CA THR A 6 17.33 -14.87 13.93
C THR A 6 17.35 -13.74 12.88
N SER A 7 18.21 -12.73 13.07
CA SER A 7 18.41 -11.62 12.12
C SER A 7 18.97 -12.10 10.79
N GLU A 8 20.04 -12.90 10.80
CA GLU A 8 20.68 -13.44 9.60
C GLU A 8 19.72 -14.32 8.79
N MET A 9 18.89 -15.11 9.49
CA MET A 9 17.88 -15.94 8.82
C MET A 9 16.83 -15.08 8.10
N PHE A 10 16.40 -13.99 8.73
CA PHE A 10 15.40 -13.08 8.18
C PHE A 10 15.94 -12.34 6.95
N GLU A 11 17.16 -11.79 7.04
CA GLU A 11 17.82 -11.12 5.91
C GLU A 11 17.96 -12.07 4.70
N LEU A 12 18.36 -13.32 4.95
CA LEU A 12 18.51 -14.30 3.88
C LEU A 12 17.16 -14.65 3.21
N VAL A 13 16.07 -14.71 3.98
CA VAL A 13 14.72 -14.96 3.44
C VAL A 13 14.21 -13.75 2.65
N THR A 14 14.49 -12.52 3.10
CA THR A 14 14.17 -11.30 2.35
C THR A 14 14.91 -11.28 1.02
N SER A 15 16.22 -11.54 1.03
CA SER A 15 17.03 -11.64 -0.19
C SER A 15 16.51 -12.74 -1.13
N TYR A 16 16.07 -13.89 -0.60
CA TYR A 16 15.41 -14.94 -1.39
C TYR A 16 14.17 -14.42 -2.12
N TYR A 17 13.27 -13.71 -1.42
CA TYR A 17 12.05 -13.18 -2.02
C TYR A 17 12.31 -12.11 -3.09
N GLU A 18 13.41 -11.36 -2.96
CA GLU A 18 13.85 -10.36 -3.95
C GLU A 18 14.55 -10.99 -5.16
N SER A 19 15.29 -12.08 -4.94
CA SER A 19 16.07 -12.74 -6.00
C SER A 19 15.22 -13.36 -7.11
N GLY A 20 13.96 -13.72 -6.82
CA GLY A 20 13.10 -14.46 -7.75
C GLY A 20 13.60 -15.86 -8.11
N GLN A 21 14.65 -16.36 -7.46
CA GLN A 21 15.25 -17.66 -7.74
C GLN A 21 14.41 -18.80 -7.16
N SER A 22 14.63 -20.02 -7.68
CA SER A 22 14.09 -21.22 -7.05
C SER A 22 14.79 -21.50 -5.71
N GLN A 23 14.08 -22.12 -4.76
CA GLN A 23 14.65 -22.46 -3.44
C GLN A 23 15.95 -23.29 -3.55
N THR A 24 16.05 -24.17 -4.55
CA THR A 24 17.23 -25.02 -4.76
C THR A 24 18.43 -24.21 -5.26
N ALA A 25 18.21 -23.30 -6.21
CA ALA A 25 19.27 -22.44 -6.74
C ALA A 25 19.79 -21.48 -5.66
N PHE A 26 18.87 -20.81 -4.95
CA PHE A 26 19.22 -19.88 -3.88
C PHE A 26 19.94 -20.58 -2.72
N ALA A 27 19.42 -21.72 -2.25
CA ALA A 27 20.05 -22.48 -1.18
C ALA A 27 21.48 -22.92 -1.54
N ARG A 28 21.70 -23.37 -2.78
CA ARG A 28 23.02 -23.77 -3.29
C ARG A 28 23.99 -22.58 -3.34
N ALA A 29 23.53 -21.42 -3.83
CA ALA A 29 24.36 -20.21 -3.90
C ALA A 29 24.79 -19.71 -2.53
N HIS A 30 23.93 -19.86 -1.51
CA HIS A 30 24.18 -19.40 -0.14
C HIS A 30 24.71 -20.49 0.80
N GLY A 31 25.09 -21.67 0.28
CA GLY A 31 25.69 -22.74 1.06
C GLY A 31 24.78 -23.35 2.13
N ILE A 32 23.46 -23.26 1.98
CA ILE A 32 22.48 -23.82 2.90
C ILE A 32 21.71 -24.97 2.26
N SER A 33 21.13 -25.83 3.08
CA SER A 33 20.24 -26.88 2.58
C SER A 33 18.88 -26.31 2.19
N LYS A 34 18.27 -26.88 1.14
CA LYS A 34 16.90 -26.53 0.73
C LYS A 34 15.91 -26.65 1.89
N GLY A 35 16.04 -27.70 2.71
CA GLY A 35 15.19 -27.91 3.88
C GLY A 35 15.28 -26.78 4.91
N LYS A 36 16.50 -26.27 5.15
CA LYS A 36 16.75 -25.14 6.06
C LYS A 36 16.11 -23.86 5.52
N LEU A 37 16.26 -23.57 4.23
CA LEU A 37 15.58 -22.44 3.59
C LEU A 37 14.05 -22.58 3.65
N CYS A 38 13.51 -23.77 3.36
CA CYS A 38 12.08 -24.04 3.42
C CYS A 38 11.51 -23.82 4.83
N TYR A 39 12.23 -24.27 5.86
CA TYR A 39 11.87 -24.01 7.25
C TYR A 39 11.81 -22.50 7.55
N TRP A 40 12.81 -21.73 7.10
CA TRP A 40 12.82 -20.28 7.32
C TRP A 40 11.74 -19.53 6.55
N ILE A 41 11.43 -19.93 5.31
CA ILE A 41 10.31 -19.37 4.53
C ILE A 41 8.97 -19.58 5.26
N LYS A 42 8.76 -20.77 5.83
CA LYS A 42 7.55 -21.06 6.63
C LYS A 42 7.50 -20.22 7.92
N LYS A 43 8.66 -19.98 8.53
CA LYS A 43 8.80 -19.19 9.77
C LYS A 43 8.61 -17.69 9.52
N PHE A 44 9.03 -17.20 8.35
CA PHE A 44 8.95 -15.81 7.93
C PHE A 44 8.14 -15.72 6.63
N PRO A 45 6.81 -15.91 6.71
CA PRO A 45 5.96 -15.79 5.53
C PRO A 45 6.10 -14.39 4.95
N ARG A 46 6.18 -14.30 3.62
CA ARG A 46 6.18 -13.02 2.92
C ARG A 46 4.94 -12.26 3.38
N LYS A 47 5.12 -11.10 4.02
CA LYS A 47 3.98 -10.20 4.28
C LYS A 47 3.27 -10.04 2.96
N PRO A 48 1.94 -10.24 2.88
CA PRO A 48 1.22 -9.92 1.68
C PRO A 48 1.58 -8.46 1.39
N VAL A 49 2.27 -8.23 0.27
CA VAL A 49 2.24 -6.90 -0.33
C VAL A 49 0.75 -6.67 -0.47
N LEU A 50 0.21 -5.74 0.32
CA LEU A 50 -1.13 -5.23 0.15
C LEU A 50 -1.11 -4.65 -1.27
N LYS A 51 -1.27 -5.52 -2.27
CA LYS A 51 -1.76 -5.12 -3.57
C LYS A 51 -2.99 -4.31 -3.20
N PRO A 52 -3.10 -3.04 -3.63
CA PRO A 52 -4.31 -2.30 -3.37
C PRO A 52 -5.43 -3.25 -3.76
N GLU A 53 -6.34 -3.54 -2.82
CA GLU A 53 -7.55 -4.25 -3.18
C GLU A 53 -8.06 -3.57 -4.43
N LYS A 54 -8.50 -4.36 -5.42
CA LYS A 54 -9.18 -3.82 -6.60
C LYS A 54 -10.49 -3.21 -6.09
N SER A 55 -10.36 -2.03 -5.51
CA SER A 55 -11.42 -1.26 -4.94
C SER A 55 -12.16 -0.65 -6.10
N ASN A 56 -13.43 -1.02 -6.27
CA ASN A 56 -14.33 -0.31 -7.16
C ASN A 56 -14.69 1.08 -6.61
N PHE A 57 -14.16 1.47 -5.44
CA PHE A 57 -14.29 2.83 -4.94
C PHE A 57 -13.29 3.74 -5.61
N VAL A 58 -13.82 4.71 -6.35
CA VAL A 58 -13.09 5.87 -6.83
C VAL A 58 -13.00 6.88 -5.69
N SER A 59 -11.78 7.18 -5.24
CA SER A 59 -11.55 8.28 -4.29
C SER A 59 -11.78 9.61 -5.00
N LEU A 60 -12.80 10.35 -4.59
CA LEU A 60 -13.01 11.73 -5.00
C LEU A 60 -12.35 12.65 -3.97
N SER A 61 -11.28 13.35 -4.36
CA SER A 61 -10.73 14.44 -3.58
C SER A 61 -11.31 15.76 -4.10
N ALA A 62 -12.08 16.45 -3.27
CA ALA A 62 -12.41 17.84 -3.51
C ALA A 62 -11.33 18.68 -2.83
N THR A 63 -10.68 19.58 -3.58
CA THR A 63 -9.87 20.63 -2.97
C THR A 63 -10.81 21.54 -2.17
N PRO A 64 -10.65 21.68 -0.84
CA PRO A 64 -11.40 22.67 -0.10
C PRO A 64 -11.07 24.03 -0.69
N SER A 65 -12.07 24.71 -1.24
CA SER A 65 -11.90 26.05 -1.78
C SER A 65 -11.38 26.96 -0.66
N THR A 66 -10.16 27.47 -0.82
CA THR A 66 -9.56 28.51 0.04
C THR A 66 -10.20 29.88 -0.22
N ALA A 67 -11.28 29.97 -1.00
CA ALA A 67 -12.03 31.20 -1.10
C ALA A 67 -12.56 31.57 0.31
N PRO A 68 -12.24 32.76 0.83
CA PRO A 68 -12.81 33.22 2.09
C PRO A 68 -14.33 33.14 1.98
N THR A 69 -14.98 32.66 3.04
CA THR A 69 -16.44 32.49 3.16
C THR A 69 -17.23 33.76 2.81
N SER A 70 -16.57 34.91 2.74
CA SER A 70 -17.12 36.22 2.37
C SER A 70 -17.69 36.33 0.94
N SER A 71 -17.42 35.39 0.02
CA SER A 71 -17.88 35.49 -1.38
C SER A 71 -18.90 34.42 -1.78
N ARG A 72 -19.54 33.76 -0.81
CA ARG A 72 -20.54 32.73 -1.11
C ARG A 72 -21.92 33.39 -1.06
N SER A 73 -22.57 33.54 -2.21
CA SER A 73 -23.97 33.98 -2.27
C SER A 73 -24.85 32.89 -2.89
N MET A 74 -26.06 32.74 -2.35
CA MET A 74 -27.10 31.88 -2.88
C MET A 74 -27.97 32.72 -3.82
N HIS A 75 -28.02 32.33 -5.10
CA HIS A 75 -28.89 32.96 -6.10
C HIS A 75 -30.15 32.10 -6.34
N ILE A 76 -31.32 32.68 -6.10
CA ILE A 76 -32.62 32.04 -6.35
C ILE A 76 -33.30 32.78 -7.51
N ARG A 77 -33.61 32.06 -8.60
CA ARG A 77 -34.31 32.61 -9.77
C ARG A 77 -35.75 32.08 -9.80
N LEU A 78 -36.73 32.97 -9.81
CA LEU A 78 -38.14 32.63 -9.90
C LEU A 78 -38.62 32.70 -11.36
N GLY A 79 -39.66 31.93 -11.70
CA GLY A 79 -40.19 31.86 -13.08
C GLY A 79 -40.81 33.16 -13.61
N ASN A 80 -40.95 34.17 -12.76
CA ASN A 80 -41.37 35.53 -13.12
C ASN A 80 -40.17 36.47 -13.41
N GLY A 81 -38.94 35.95 -13.41
CA GLY A 81 -37.72 36.72 -13.68
C GLY A 81 -37.13 37.44 -12.47
N VAL A 82 -37.67 37.24 -11.27
CA VAL A 82 -37.09 37.78 -10.04
C VAL A 82 -35.86 36.95 -9.65
N GLU A 83 -34.76 37.65 -9.32
CA GLU A 83 -33.53 37.06 -8.81
C GLU A 83 -33.27 37.55 -7.38
N ILE A 84 -33.03 36.62 -6.46
CA ILE A 84 -32.75 36.89 -5.05
C ILE A 84 -31.32 36.46 -4.76
N GLU A 85 -30.51 37.37 -4.21
CA GLU A 85 -29.16 37.10 -3.72
C GLU A 85 -29.15 37.07 -2.20
N ILE A 86 -28.70 35.96 -1.61
CA ILE A 86 -28.56 35.78 -0.16
C ILE A 86 -27.07 35.57 0.17
N PRO A 87 -26.42 36.47 0.93
CA PRO A 87 -25.06 36.24 1.39
C PRO A 87 -25.01 35.10 2.43
N LEU A 88 -23.99 34.24 2.38
CA LEU A 88 -23.78 33.08 3.26
C LEU A 88 -22.53 33.23 4.14
#